data_AF-M0IM48-F1
#
_entry.id   AF-M0IM48-F1
#
_cell.length_a   1.000
_cell.length_b   1.000
_cell.length_c   1.000
_cell.angle_alpha   90.00
_cell.angle_beta   90.00
_cell.angle_gamma   90.00
#
_symmetry.space_group_name_H-M   'P 1'
#
loop_
_entity.id
_entity.type
_entity.pdbx_description
1 polymer ?
#
loop_
_entity_poly.entity_id
_entity_poly.type
_entity_poly.pdbx_seq_one_letter_code
_entity_poly.pdbx_strand_id
1 'polypeptide(L)'
;MSERQTSEEHTNQDATDSEIFAVLRRVKEEDGIPALVTSQFNDIWEYDYSNEGLHKRLMALHEDGILGHMKASNRHFWWLSSEGETGDTSVSSLEELVHYDELPAERFTEEKAREIAAEKIPGFKKTAWERMIETGDSFMRAGILVFFLSLGIFSIEQNLIPQPLVAIVLFLGMVFISLSGGYYLVGFTGGKAQKAGYASKEPFDEKTLFQYALVTEIVGES
;
A
#
# COMPACT_ATOMS: atom_id res chain seq x y z
N MET A 1 -11.87 -9.89 59.85
CA MET A 1 -12.39 -10.10 58.48
C MET A 1 -12.41 -8.71 57.85
N SER A 2 -11.38 -8.28 57.11
CA SER A 2 -11.03 -8.71 55.74
C SER A 2 -12.26 -8.53 54.84
N GLU A 3 -12.30 -7.67 53.81
CA GLU A 3 -11.26 -7.36 52.83
C GLU A 3 -11.35 -5.94 52.24
N ARG A 4 -10.18 -5.32 52.12
CA ARG A 4 -9.64 -4.61 50.94
C ARG A 4 -10.56 -3.63 50.19
N GLN A 5 -10.36 -2.35 50.51
CA GLN A 5 -10.21 -1.34 49.47
C GLN A 5 -8.92 -1.65 48.71
N THR A 6 -9.02 -2.27 47.54
CA THR A 6 -7.97 -2.18 46.52
C THR A 6 -8.11 -0.82 45.86
N SER A 7 -7.51 0.21 46.47
CA SER A 7 -6.98 1.31 45.69
C SER A 7 -5.87 0.70 44.82
N GLU A 8 -6.23 0.30 43.60
CA GLU A 8 -5.26 0.21 42.51
C GLU A 8 -4.84 1.64 42.18
N GLU A 9 -3.95 2.17 43.03
CA GLU A 9 -3.14 3.32 42.71
C GLU A 9 -2.12 2.82 41.69
N HIS A 10 -2.56 2.71 40.43
CA HIS A 10 -1.63 2.74 39.30
C HIS A 10 -0.86 4.04 39.48
N THR A 11 0.36 3.90 39.98
CA THR A 11 1.36 4.96 40.00
C THR A 11 1.62 5.28 38.54
N ASN A 12 0.80 6.19 38.00
CA ASN A 12 1.06 6.89 36.75
C ASN A 12 2.22 7.85 37.04
N GLN A 13 3.39 7.26 37.25
CA GLN A 13 4.64 7.97 37.33
C GLN A 13 4.89 8.43 35.90
N ASP A 14 4.61 9.70 35.67
CA ASP A 14 4.82 10.37 34.40
C ASP A 14 6.29 10.22 34.00
N ALA A 15 6.55 9.67 32.81
CA ALA A 15 7.88 9.61 32.23
C ALA A 15 8.46 11.03 32.20
N THR A 16 9.61 11.22 32.86
CA THR A 16 10.22 12.54 32.91
C THR A 16 10.89 12.81 31.57
N ASP A 17 10.81 14.03 31.05
CA ASP A 17 11.40 14.38 29.75
C ASP A 17 12.89 14.01 29.67
N SER A 18 13.61 14.15 30.79
CA SER A 18 15.01 13.75 30.92
C SER A 18 15.27 12.28 30.59
N GLU A 19 14.33 11.40 30.88
CA GLU A 19 14.45 9.96 30.65
C GLU A 19 14.16 9.62 29.18
N ILE A 20 13.15 10.26 28.57
CA ILE A 20 12.89 10.19 27.12
C ILE A 20 14.15 10.61 26.34
N PHE A 21 14.80 11.71 26.76
CA PHE A 21 16.04 12.18 26.16
C PHE A 21 17.21 11.22 26.38
N ALA A 22 17.31 10.61 27.57
CA ALA A 22 18.38 9.66 27.87
C ALA A 22 18.26 8.42 26.96
N VAL A 23 17.06 7.88 26.76
CA VAL A 23 16.82 6.74 25.87
C VAL A 23 17.17 7.08 24.43
N LEU A 24 16.67 8.21 23.91
CA LEU A 24 16.96 8.62 22.53
C LEU A 24 18.44 8.92 22.30
N ARG A 25 19.13 9.53 23.27
CA ARG A 25 20.56 9.80 23.19
C ARG A 25 21.36 8.49 23.21
N ARG A 26 21.03 7.60 24.16
CA ARG A 26 21.69 6.30 24.29
C ARG A 26 21.60 5.50 23.00
N VAL A 27 20.40 5.38 22.43
CA VAL A 27 20.18 4.63 21.19
C VAL A 27 20.89 5.26 19.99
N LYS A 28 20.95 6.59 19.92
CA LYS A 28 21.68 7.29 18.86
C LYS A 28 23.20 7.12 18.99
N GLU A 29 23.74 7.21 20.20
CA GLU A 29 25.19 7.21 20.44
C GLU A 29 25.77 5.80 20.56
N GLU A 30 25.05 4.85 21.20
CA GLU A 30 25.51 3.47 21.42
C GLU A 30 25.14 2.56 20.23
N ASP A 31 23.90 2.63 19.75
CA ASP A 31 23.39 1.71 18.71
C ASP A 31 23.42 2.31 17.29
N GLY A 32 23.73 3.61 17.16
CA GLY A 32 23.76 4.31 15.87
C GLY A 32 22.40 4.45 15.20
N ILE A 33 21.30 4.24 15.94
CA ILE A 33 19.94 4.30 15.40
C ILE A 33 19.43 5.75 15.52
N PRO A 34 19.11 6.42 14.40
CA PRO A 34 18.79 7.84 14.40
C PRO A 34 17.39 8.17 14.94
N ALA A 35 16.46 7.20 14.93
CA ALA A 35 15.07 7.41 15.32
C ALA A 35 14.45 6.13 15.92
N LEU A 36 13.50 6.31 16.85
CA LEU A 36 12.75 5.25 17.51
C LEU A 36 11.26 5.31 17.20
N VAL A 37 10.61 4.15 17.09
CA VAL A 37 9.15 4.05 17.05
C VAL A 37 8.59 4.05 18.46
N THR A 38 7.40 4.62 18.69
CA THR A 38 6.74 4.66 20.02
C THR A 38 6.77 3.32 20.75
N SER A 39 6.50 2.21 20.07
CA SER A 39 6.50 0.87 20.70
C SER A 39 7.90 0.44 21.19
N GLN A 40 8.96 0.88 20.51
CA GLN A 40 10.34 0.52 20.86
C GLN A 40 10.82 1.25 22.12
N PHE A 41 10.20 2.37 22.49
CA PHE A 41 10.49 3.01 23.76
C PHE A 41 10.17 2.06 24.91
N ASN A 42 9.01 1.42 24.91
CA ASN A 42 8.62 0.48 25.96
C ASN A 42 9.45 -0.83 25.94
N ASP A 43 10.02 -1.19 24.78
CA ASP A 43 10.88 -2.37 24.68
C ASP A 43 12.30 -2.10 25.25
N ILE A 44 12.80 -0.87 25.11
CA ILE A 44 14.16 -0.46 25.51
C ILE A 44 14.15 0.11 26.94
N TRP A 45 13.09 0.80 27.27
CA TRP A 45 12.85 1.39 28.58
C TRP A 45 12.04 0.38 29.39
N GLU A 46 12.65 -0.18 30.44
CA GLU A 46 12.04 -1.19 31.34
C GLU A 46 10.88 -0.62 32.19
N TYR A 47 10.17 0.38 31.68
CA TYR A 47 9.18 1.17 32.38
C TYR A 47 7.80 0.92 31.78
N ASP A 48 6.82 0.57 32.64
CA ASP A 48 5.47 0.16 32.23
C ASP A 48 4.59 1.38 31.91
N TYR A 49 5.01 2.16 30.91
CA TYR A 49 4.27 3.33 30.47
C TYR A 49 3.19 2.94 29.45
N SER A 50 1.98 3.44 29.62
CA SER A 50 0.92 3.21 28.63
C SER A 50 1.30 3.81 27.26
N ASN A 51 1.28 2.99 26.20
CA ASN A 51 1.63 3.44 24.84
C ASN A 51 0.90 4.74 24.43
N GLU A 52 -0.35 4.91 24.87
CA GLU A 52 -1.15 6.10 24.58
C GLU A 52 -0.64 7.35 25.30
N GLY A 53 -0.30 7.26 26.59
CA GLY A 53 0.25 8.42 27.29
C GLY A 53 1.66 8.76 26.81
N LEU A 54 2.48 7.76 26.44
CA LEU A 54 3.84 8.00 25.95
C LEU A 54 3.75 8.74 24.63
N HIS A 55 2.82 8.30 23.78
CA HIS A 55 2.51 9.00 22.54
C HIS A 55 2.08 10.45 22.78
N LYS A 56 1.17 10.71 23.73
CA LYS A 56 0.76 12.07 24.09
C LYS A 56 1.94 12.91 24.59
N ARG A 57 2.84 12.34 25.39
CA ARG A 57 4.02 13.05 25.91
C ARG A 57 5.03 13.35 24.82
N LEU A 58 5.32 12.40 23.94
CA LEU A 58 6.20 12.59 22.79
C LEU A 58 5.65 13.65 21.81
N MET A 59 4.33 13.68 21.62
CA MET A 59 3.66 14.74 20.85
C MET A 59 3.84 16.12 21.48
N ALA A 60 3.65 16.25 22.80
CA ALA A 60 3.91 17.51 23.49
C ALA A 60 5.36 17.99 23.31
N LEU A 61 6.34 17.07 23.42
CA LEU A 61 7.76 17.39 23.20
C LEU A 61 8.10 17.75 21.74
N HIS A 62 7.30 17.26 20.78
CA HIS A 62 7.40 17.67 19.38
C HIS A 62 6.80 19.06 19.16
N GLU A 63 5.61 19.33 19.71
CA GLU A 63 4.96 20.65 19.66
C GLU A 63 5.85 21.74 20.32
N ASP A 64 6.56 21.38 21.39
CA ASP A 64 7.52 22.24 22.08
C ASP A 64 8.82 22.45 21.29
N GLY A 65 8.97 21.81 20.12
CA GLY A 65 10.14 21.96 19.27
C GLY A 65 11.40 21.31 19.85
N ILE A 66 11.25 20.21 20.58
CA ILE A 66 12.40 19.51 21.17
C ILE A 66 12.67 18.19 20.45
N LEU A 67 11.62 17.50 20.01
CA LEU A 67 11.71 16.26 19.24
C LEU A 67 11.28 16.46 17.79
N GLY A 68 11.98 15.77 16.89
CA GLY A 68 11.50 15.56 15.53
C GLY A 68 10.48 14.42 15.51
N HIS A 69 9.44 14.57 14.70
CA HIS A 69 8.37 13.59 14.53
C HIS A 69 8.13 13.30 13.05
N MET A 70 7.90 12.02 12.74
CA MET A 70 7.41 11.58 11.43
C MET A 70 6.40 10.46 11.62
N LYS A 71 5.28 10.56 10.90
CA LYS A 71 4.32 9.46 10.79
C LYS A 71 4.52 8.74 9.45
N ALA A 72 4.82 7.45 9.48
CA ALA A 72 4.84 6.60 8.30
C ALA A 72 3.84 5.45 8.45
N SER A 73 2.84 5.43 7.55
CA SER A 73 1.66 4.56 7.62
C SER A 73 0.94 4.65 8.97
N ASN A 74 1.19 3.71 9.88
CA ASN A 74 0.58 3.63 11.21
C ASN A 74 1.61 3.63 12.36
N ARG A 75 2.84 4.06 12.08
CA ARG A 75 3.93 4.13 13.07
C ARG A 75 4.40 5.57 13.21
N HIS A 76 4.72 5.96 14.45
CA HIS A 76 5.25 7.28 14.79
C HIS A 76 6.73 7.11 15.13
N PHE A 77 7.58 7.82 14.40
CA PHE A 77 9.02 7.85 14.55
C PHE A 77 9.43 9.14 15.24
N TRP A 78 10.40 9.03 16.15
CA TRP A 78 10.84 10.11 17.03
C TRP A 78 12.35 10.18 17.05
N TRP A 79 12.92 11.38 16.94
CA TRP A 79 14.36 11.60 17.04
C TRP A 79 14.68 12.91 17.77
N LEU A 80 15.91 13.02 18.28
CA LEU A 80 16.41 14.29 18.81
C LEU A 80 16.59 15.28 17.66
N SER A 81 15.90 16.42 17.71
CA SER A 81 16.14 17.49 16.74
C SER A 81 17.58 17.99 16.90
N SER A 82 18.38 17.83 15.86
CA SER A 82 19.67 18.51 15.77
C SER A 82 19.41 19.94 15.32
N GLU A 83 19.70 20.90 16.21
CA GLU A 83 19.78 22.32 15.85
C GLU A 83 18.46 23.03 15.50
N GLY A 84 17.35 22.67 16.16
CA GLY A 84 16.12 23.47 16.13
C GLY A 84 15.30 23.35 14.85
N GLU A 85 15.61 22.40 13.96
CA GLU A 85 14.71 21.98 12.91
C GLU A 85 13.74 20.95 13.50
N THR A 86 12.60 21.46 13.97
CA THR A 86 11.46 20.67 14.47
C THR A 86 10.33 20.64 13.45
N GLY A 87 10.71 20.79 12.18
CA GLY A 87 9.79 20.72 11.08
C GLY A 87 9.00 19.43 11.19
N ASP A 88 7.67 19.58 11.16
CA ASP A 88 6.76 18.50 10.85
C ASP A 88 7.13 18.07 9.43
N THR A 89 8.10 17.15 9.33
CA THR A 89 8.50 16.57 8.05
C THR A 89 7.41 15.59 7.68
N SER A 90 6.25 16.14 7.29
CA SER A 90 5.41 15.48 6.31
C SER A 90 6.28 15.42 5.06
N VAL A 91 7.14 14.40 4.97
CA VAL A 91 7.81 14.09 3.73
C VAL A 91 6.68 13.96 2.73
N SER A 92 6.67 14.84 1.73
CA SER A 92 5.76 14.79 0.60
C SER A 92 6.09 13.51 -0.15
N SER A 93 5.57 12.41 0.38
CA SER A 93 5.84 11.02 0.08
C SER A 93 7.32 10.60 0.01
N LEU A 94 7.62 9.33 0.33
CA LEU A 94 8.97 8.78 0.17
C LEU A 94 9.49 8.88 -1.28
N GLU A 95 8.62 9.19 -2.25
CA GLU A 95 8.95 9.29 -3.66
C GLU A 95 9.86 10.48 -4.02
N GLU A 96 9.89 11.53 -3.20
CA GLU A 96 10.74 12.72 -3.47
C GLU A 96 12.20 12.54 -3.04
N LEU A 97 12.47 11.60 -2.12
CA LEU A 97 13.82 11.26 -1.63
C LEU A 97 14.56 10.24 -2.51
N VAL A 98 13.91 9.70 -3.54
CA VAL A 98 14.52 8.72 -4.44
C VAL A 98 14.93 9.43 -5.73
N HIS A 99 16.22 9.72 -5.87
CA HIS A 99 16.82 10.12 -7.14
C HIS A 99 16.94 8.89 -8.04
N TYR A 100 15.84 8.56 -8.74
CA TYR A 100 15.77 7.41 -9.64
C TYR A 100 16.86 7.43 -10.72
N ASP A 101 17.36 8.61 -11.08
CA ASP A 101 18.42 8.84 -12.07
C ASP A 101 19.79 8.32 -11.59
N GLU A 102 19.97 8.16 -10.28
CA GLU A 102 21.23 7.72 -9.65
C GLU A 102 21.21 6.24 -9.24
N LEU A 103 20.06 5.57 -9.36
CA LEU A 103 19.91 4.18 -8.97
C LEU A 103 20.38 3.23 -10.09
N PRO A 104 21.24 2.22 -9.78
CA PRO A 104 21.73 1.30 -10.78
C PRO A 104 20.58 0.48 -11.39
N ALA A 105 20.46 0.53 -12.72
CA ALA A 105 19.37 -0.07 -13.50
C ALA A 105 19.17 -1.58 -13.23
N GLU A 106 20.23 -2.27 -12.81
CA GLU A 106 20.26 -3.71 -12.51
C GLU A 106 19.49 -4.09 -11.24
N ARG A 107 19.14 -3.13 -10.37
CA ARG A 107 18.38 -3.38 -9.13
C ARG A 107 16.86 -3.27 -9.31
N PHE A 108 16.38 -2.83 -10.46
CA PHE A 108 14.95 -2.73 -10.72
C PHE A 108 14.44 -3.98 -11.42
N THR A 109 13.28 -4.47 -10.99
CA THR A 109 12.53 -5.44 -11.78
C THR A 109 12.06 -4.77 -13.07
N GLU A 110 11.94 -5.54 -14.16
CA GLU A 110 11.49 -5.03 -15.46
C GLU A 110 10.12 -4.33 -15.39
N GLU A 111 9.30 -4.73 -14.43
CA GLU A 111 7.99 -4.17 -14.11
C GLU A 111 8.10 -2.80 -13.44
N LYS A 112 8.99 -2.66 -12.45
CA LYS A 112 9.19 -1.39 -11.73
C LYS A 112 9.92 -0.34 -12.59
N ALA A 113 10.86 -0.78 -13.43
CA ALA A 113 11.48 0.09 -14.42
C ALA A 113 10.45 0.62 -15.45
N ARG A 114 9.44 -0.19 -15.80
CA ARG A 114 8.35 0.22 -16.70
C ARG A 114 7.36 1.16 -16.05
N GLU A 115 7.04 0.97 -14.76
CA GLU A 115 6.22 1.89 -13.98
C GLU A 115 6.84 3.29 -13.95
N ILE A 116 8.13 3.37 -13.62
CA ILE A 116 8.90 4.63 -13.59
C ILE A 116 8.95 5.27 -15.00
N ALA A 117 9.18 4.46 -16.05
CA ALA A 117 9.22 4.95 -17.42
C ALA A 117 7.87 5.53 -17.89
N ALA A 118 6.75 4.90 -17.51
CA ALA A 118 5.41 5.37 -17.85
C ALA A 118 5.05 6.71 -17.19
N GLU A 119 5.60 6.97 -16.01
CA GLU A 119 5.36 8.21 -15.25
C GLU A 119 6.28 9.35 -15.67
N LYS A 120 7.56 9.06 -15.94
CA LYS A 120 8.60 10.09 -16.13
C LYS A 120 8.93 10.39 -17.59
N ILE A 121 8.67 9.49 -18.54
CA ILE A 121 9.04 9.68 -19.94
C ILE A 121 7.82 10.11 -20.76
N PRO A 122 7.77 11.37 -21.27
CA PRO A 122 6.69 11.82 -22.12
C PRO A 122 6.60 10.96 -23.39
N GLY A 123 5.45 10.32 -23.60
CA GLY A 123 5.20 9.48 -24.78
C GLY A 123 5.56 8.00 -24.62
N PHE A 124 5.96 7.55 -23.42
CA PHE A 124 6.06 6.11 -23.15
C PHE A 124 4.66 5.48 -23.16
N LYS A 125 4.35 4.74 -24.24
CA LYS A 125 3.07 4.04 -24.40
C LYS A 125 3.25 2.57 -24.04
N LYS A 126 2.38 2.09 -23.14
CA LYS A 126 2.23 0.65 -22.84
C LYS A 126 1.85 -0.09 -24.12
N THR A 127 2.43 -1.25 -24.32
CA THR A 127 2.12 -2.16 -25.43
C THR A 127 0.70 -2.68 -25.33
N ALA A 128 0.13 -3.15 -26.44
CA ALA A 128 -1.20 -3.75 -26.43
C ALA A 128 -1.32 -4.93 -25.45
N TRP A 129 -0.25 -5.70 -25.30
CA TRP A 129 -0.17 -6.87 -24.42
C TRP A 129 -0.19 -6.50 -22.94
N GLU A 130 0.52 -5.42 -22.57
CA GLU A 130 0.47 -4.88 -21.21
C GLU A 130 -0.90 -4.30 -20.88
N ARG A 131 -1.51 -3.57 -21.83
CA ARG A 131 -2.89 -3.07 -21.67
C ARG A 131 -3.89 -4.22 -21.45
N MET A 132 -3.67 -5.39 -22.06
CA MET A 132 -4.50 -6.57 -21.81
C MET A 132 -4.33 -7.13 -20.41
N ILE A 133 -3.10 -7.21 -19.90
CA ILE A 133 -2.83 -7.67 -18.54
C ILE A 133 -3.53 -6.73 -17.53
N GLU A 134 -3.42 -5.41 -17.72
CA GLU A 134 -4.09 -4.42 -16.84
C GLU A 134 -5.62 -4.49 -16.90
N THR A 135 -6.16 -4.72 -18.09
CA THR A 135 -7.60 -4.96 -18.27
C THR A 135 -8.01 -6.24 -17.55
N GLY A 136 -7.20 -7.29 -17.64
CA GLY A 136 -7.36 -8.53 -16.90
C GLY A 136 -7.35 -8.32 -15.39
N ASP A 137 -6.40 -7.55 -14.86
CA ASP A 137 -6.32 -7.24 -13.43
C ASP A 137 -7.55 -6.45 -12.94
N SER A 138 -8.04 -5.53 -13.75
CA SER A 138 -9.26 -4.78 -13.46
C SER A 138 -10.48 -5.70 -13.35
N PHE A 139 -10.62 -6.65 -14.28
CA PHE A 139 -11.66 -7.67 -14.22
C PHE A 139 -11.49 -8.63 -13.03
N MET A 140 -10.25 -8.98 -12.66
CA MET A 140 -9.98 -9.82 -11.49
C MET A 140 -10.46 -9.13 -10.21
N ARG A 141 -10.07 -7.86 -10.02
CA ARG A 141 -10.47 -7.06 -8.85
C ARG A 141 -11.99 -6.91 -8.76
N ALA A 142 -12.64 -6.59 -9.88
CA ALA A 142 -14.10 -6.50 -9.95
C ALA A 142 -14.77 -7.85 -9.64
N GLY A 143 -14.27 -8.94 -10.22
CA GLY A 143 -14.79 -10.29 -9.99
C GLY A 143 -14.64 -10.76 -8.54
N ILE A 144 -13.47 -10.52 -7.93
CA ILE A 144 -13.21 -10.80 -6.51
C ILE A 144 -14.16 -10.00 -5.61
N LEU A 145 -14.34 -8.71 -5.89
CA LEU A 145 -15.24 -7.85 -5.11
C LEU A 145 -16.69 -8.34 -5.19
N VAL A 146 -17.17 -8.67 -6.40
CA VAL A 146 -18.52 -9.23 -6.61
C VAL A 146 -18.67 -10.59 -5.93
N PHE A 147 -17.64 -11.43 -5.97
CA PHE A 147 -17.63 -12.72 -5.28
C PHE A 147 -17.73 -12.56 -3.76
N PHE A 148 -16.92 -11.71 -3.14
CA PHE A 148 -17.02 -11.45 -1.70
C PHE A 148 -18.34 -10.78 -1.30
N LEU A 149 -18.85 -9.86 -2.12
CA LEU A 149 -20.17 -9.27 -1.91
C LEU A 149 -21.26 -10.36 -1.88
N SER A 150 -21.17 -11.33 -2.79
CA SER A 150 -22.14 -12.43 -2.84
C SER A 150 -22.07 -13.38 -1.63
N LEU A 151 -20.87 -13.62 -1.07
CA LEU A 151 -20.69 -14.36 0.18
C LEU A 151 -21.24 -13.59 1.39
N GLY A 152 -21.07 -12.27 1.41
CA GLY A 152 -21.65 -11.40 2.43
C GLY A 152 -23.18 -11.44 2.38
N ILE A 153 -23.77 -11.34 1.18
CA ILE A 153 -25.21 -11.48 0.95
C ILE A 153 -25.72 -12.86 1.40
N PHE A 154 -24.96 -13.93 1.12
CA PHE A 154 -25.31 -15.29 1.55
C PHE A 154 -25.29 -15.46 3.08
N SER A 155 -24.46 -14.67 3.78
CA SER A 155 -24.31 -14.71 5.23
C SER A 155 -25.37 -13.88 5.99
N ILE A 156 -26.06 -12.96 5.30
CA ILE A 156 -27.23 -12.23 5.82
C ILE A 156 -28.46 -13.14 5.66
N GLU A 157 -29.36 -13.18 6.65
CA GLU A 157 -30.51 -14.08 6.72
C GLU A 157 -31.19 -14.34 5.35
N GLN A 158 -31.37 -15.62 5.00
CA GLN A 158 -31.85 -16.08 3.69
C GLN A 158 -33.24 -15.59 3.27
N ASN A 159 -33.95 -14.85 4.12
CA ASN A 159 -35.30 -14.35 3.87
C ASN A 159 -35.35 -12.91 3.32
N LEU A 160 -34.22 -12.18 3.26
CA LEU A 160 -34.18 -10.78 2.79
C LEU A 160 -33.88 -10.64 1.29
N ILE A 161 -33.13 -11.58 0.70
CA ILE A 161 -32.67 -11.50 -0.69
C ILE A 161 -33.04 -12.78 -1.44
N PRO A 162 -33.72 -12.70 -2.61
CA PRO A 162 -34.05 -13.88 -3.40
C PRO A 162 -32.81 -14.65 -3.85
N GLN A 163 -32.78 -15.96 -3.59
CA GLN A 163 -31.69 -16.86 -3.99
C GLN A 163 -31.29 -16.77 -5.49
N PRO A 164 -32.23 -16.60 -6.45
CA PRO A 164 -31.86 -16.41 -7.85
C PRO A 164 -31.00 -15.16 -8.09
N LEU A 165 -31.22 -14.09 -7.32
CA LEU A 165 -30.45 -12.85 -7.45
C LEU A 165 -29.02 -13.05 -6.96
N VAL A 166 -28.83 -13.79 -5.85
CA VAL A 166 -27.49 -14.17 -5.35
C VAL A 166 -26.75 -15.02 -6.38
N ALA A 167 -27.43 -15.98 -7.00
CA ALA A 167 -26.85 -16.82 -8.06
C ALA A 167 -26.42 -16.01 -9.30
N ILE A 168 -27.20 -15.00 -9.71
CA ILE A 168 -26.84 -14.11 -10.81
C ILE A 168 -25.57 -13.30 -10.47
N VAL A 169 -25.50 -12.75 -9.25
CA VAL A 169 -24.33 -11.97 -8.81
C VAL A 169 -23.08 -12.85 -8.74
N LEU A 170 -23.18 -14.07 -8.19
CA LEU A 170 -22.11 -15.06 -8.21
C LEU A 170 -21.66 -15.40 -9.64
N PHE A 171 -22.62 -15.63 -10.53
CA PHE A 171 -22.34 -15.93 -11.93
C PHE A 171 -21.59 -14.78 -12.62
N LEU A 172 -22.03 -13.54 -12.41
CA LEU A 172 -21.33 -12.35 -12.92
C LEU A 172 -19.89 -12.27 -12.39
N GLY A 173 -19.68 -12.50 -11.09
CA GLY A 173 -18.34 -12.55 -10.50
C GLY A 173 -17.44 -13.60 -11.16
N MET A 174 -17.97 -14.81 -11.40
CA MET A 174 -17.24 -15.87 -12.10
C MET A 174 -16.93 -15.51 -13.57
N VAL A 175 -17.86 -14.84 -14.27
CA VAL A 175 -17.62 -14.35 -15.63
C VAL A 175 -16.47 -13.34 -15.65
N PHE A 176 -16.45 -12.38 -14.72
CA PHE A 176 -15.35 -11.42 -14.60
C PHE A 176 -13.99 -12.09 -14.35
N ILE A 177 -13.94 -13.07 -13.43
CA ILE A 177 -12.71 -13.83 -13.16
C ILE A 177 -12.27 -14.63 -14.39
N SER A 178 -13.21 -15.25 -15.10
CA SER A 178 -12.92 -16.03 -16.31
C SER A 178 -12.39 -15.14 -17.44
N LEU A 179 -13.01 -13.97 -17.64
CA LEU A 179 -12.54 -12.97 -18.61
C LEU A 179 -11.14 -12.48 -18.23
N SER A 180 -10.88 -12.21 -16.94
CA SER A 180 -9.55 -11.84 -16.46
C SER A 180 -8.50 -12.87 -16.85
N GLY A 181 -8.75 -14.16 -16.62
CA GLY A 181 -7.84 -15.23 -17.01
C GLY A 181 -7.54 -15.26 -18.51
N GLY A 182 -8.56 -15.02 -19.34
CA GLY A 182 -8.40 -14.90 -20.80
C GLY A 182 -7.51 -13.73 -21.20
N TYR A 183 -7.78 -12.54 -20.65
CA TYR A 183 -6.96 -11.34 -20.91
C TYR A 183 -5.51 -11.51 -20.45
N TYR A 184 -5.29 -12.12 -19.28
CA TYR A 184 -3.96 -12.39 -18.76
C TYR A 184 -3.20 -13.37 -19.65
N LEU A 185 -3.85 -14.46 -20.08
CA LEU A 185 -3.24 -15.46 -20.95
C LEU A 185 -2.84 -14.86 -22.31
N VAL A 186 -3.73 -14.09 -22.95
CA VAL A 186 -3.45 -13.44 -24.23
C VAL A 186 -2.38 -12.37 -24.07
N GLY A 187 -2.44 -11.54 -23.03
CA GLY A 187 -1.42 -10.53 -22.75
C GLY A 187 -0.05 -11.14 -22.48
N PHE A 188 0.03 -12.21 -21.68
CA PHE A 188 1.30 -12.88 -21.37
C PHE A 188 1.91 -13.58 -22.59
N THR A 189 1.10 -14.35 -23.32
CA THR A 189 1.57 -15.08 -24.52
C THR A 189 1.93 -14.13 -25.65
N GLY A 190 1.11 -13.10 -25.89
CA GLY A 190 1.37 -12.05 -26.87
C GLY A 190 2.61 -11.22 -26.53
N GLY A 191 2.81 -10.87 -25.25
CA GLY A 191 4.02 -10.18 -24.79
C GLY A 191 5.29 -11.02 -24.98
N LYS A 192 5.21 -12.34 -24.74
CA LYS A 192 6.32 -13.26 -25.06
C LYS A 192 6.59 -13.34 -26.56
N ALA A 193 5.55 -13.46 -27.39
CA ALA A 193 5.69 -13.49 -28.84
C ALA A 193 6.29 -12.19 -29.39
N GLN A 194 5.88 -11.05 -28.84
CA GLN A 194 6.42 -9.73 -29.18
C GLN A 194 7.91 -9.62 -28.83
N LYS A 195 8.31 -10.03 -27.62
CA LYS A 195 9.73 -10.04 -27.20
C LYS A 195 10.59 -10.93 -28.10
N ALA A 196 10.02 -12.00 -28.64
CA ALA A 196 10.67 -12.89 -29.59
C ALA A 196 10.59 -12.41 -31.06
N GLY A 197 9.96 -11.27 -31.34
CA GLY A 197 9.84 -10.69 -32.68
C GLY A 197 8.73 -11.28 -33.56
N TYR A 198 7.88 -12.15 -33.02
CA TYR A 198 6.78 -12.79 -33.75
C TYR A 198 5.49 -11.97 -33.79
N ALA A 199 5.38 -10.92 -32.97
CA ALA A 199 4.17 -10.11 -32.88
C ALA A 199 4.49 -8.62 -32.77
N SER A 200 3.60 -7.78 -33.33
CA SER A 200 3.69 -6.32 -33.21
C SER A 200 3.52 -5.88 -31.75
N LYS A 201 4.12 -4.72 -31.41
CA LYS A 201 3.88 -4.04 -30.13
C LYS A 201 2.44 -3.52 -30.02
N GLU A 202 1.86 -3.20 -31.17
CA GLU A 202 0.47 -2.80 -31.36
C GLU A 202 -0.13 -3.55 -32.55
N PRO A 203 -0.77 -4.69 -32.32
CA PRO A 203 -1.50 -5.41 -33.37
C PRO A 203 -2.97 -4.96 -33.48
N PHE A 204 -3.44 -4.02 -32.64
CA PHE A 204 -4.84 -3.57 -32.59
C PHE A 204 -5.02 -2.06 -32.84
N ASP A 205 -3.99 -1.37 -33.34
CA ASP A 205 -4.04 0.07 -33.65
C ASP A 205 -4.62 0.91 -32.49
N GLU A 206 -4.01 0.83 -31.31
CA GLU A 206 -4.48 1.47 -30.07
C GLU A 206 -5.88 1.06 -29.54
N LYS A 207 -6.63 0.20 -30.25
CA LYS A 207 -7.95 -0.27 -29.80
C LYS A 207 -7.84 -1.37 -28.74
N THR A 208 -8.87 -1.47 -27.92
CA THR A 208 -9.06 -2.65 -27.03
C THR A 208 -9.42 -3.88 -27.87
N LEU A 209 -9.10 -5.09 -27.38
CA LEU A 209 -9.40 -6.34 -28.10
C LEU A 209 -10.88 -6.47 -28.45
N PHE A 210 -11.76 -6.07 -27.53
CA PHE A 210 -13.20 -6.06 -27.74
C PHE A 210 -13.61 -5.11 -28.88
N GLN A 211 -13.12 -3.87 -28.87
CA GLN A 211 -13.41 -2.90 -29.93
C GLN A 211 -12.81 -3.33 -31.28
N TYR A 212 -11.62 -3.94 -31.27
CA TYR A 212 -11.00 -4.47 -32.47
C TYR A 212 -11.85 -5.58 -33.08
N ALA A 213 -12.24 -6.59 -32.29
CA ALA A 213 -13.09 -7.69 -32.72
C ALA A 213 -14.43 -7.22 -33.30
N LEU A 214 -15.06 -6.26 -32.63
CA LEU A 214 -16.37 -5.72 -33.01
C LEU A 214 -16.30 -4.88 -34.30
N VAL A 215 -15.20 -4.16 -34.54
CA VAL A 215 -14.96 -3.44 -35.80
C VAL A 215 -14.65 -4.39 -36.94
N THR A 216 -13.88 -5.46 -36.70
CA THR A 216 -13.62 -6.47 -37.74
C THR A 216 -14.86 -7.26 -38.16
N GLU A 217 -15.81 -7.51 -37.26
CA GLU A 217 -17.11 -8.11 -37.63
C GLU A 217 -17.95 -7.18 -38.49
N ILE A 218 -18.02 -5.89 -38.16
CA ILE A 218 -18.84 -4.92 -38.91
C ILE A 218 -18.26 -4.64 -40.31
N VAL A 219 -16.94 -4.64 -40.46
CA VAL A 219 -16.26 -4.40 -41.75
C VAL A 219 -16.11 -5.68 -42.58
N GLY A 220 -16.19 -6.86 -41.95
CA GLY A 220 -16.13 -8.15 -42.63
C GLY A 220 -17.42 -8.57 -43.35
N GLU A 221 -18.54 -7.89 -43.09
CA GLU A 221 -19.85 -8.15 -43.73
C GLU A 221 -20.24 -7.13 -44.82
N SER A 222 -19.35 -6.20 -45.21
CA SER A 222 -19.62 -5.20 -46.27
C SER A 222 -18.89 -5.46 -47.58
#